data_AF-A0A2E5S6Z5-F1
#
_entry.id   AF-A0A2E5S6Z5-F1
#
_cell.length_a   1.000
_cell.length_b   1.000
_cell.length_c   1.000
_cell.angle_alpha   90.00
_cell.angle_beta   90.00
_cell.angle_gamma   90.00
#
_symmetry.space_group_name_H-M   'P 1'
#
loop_
_entity.id
_entity.type
_entity.pdbx_description
1 polymer ?
#
loop_
_entity_poly.entity_id
_entity_poly.type
_entity_poly.pdbx_seq_one_letter_code
_entity_poly.pdbx_strand_id
1 'polypeptide(L)'
;MRTFTLILTMAIAGLLFTNCASSSAGITTSNIPLTGKNYRVVGNGQTQVDWWTLDLGLVGFPLQEPPIDQAVQKLIEAHGGDALINLRYSTDRFIFLFMTRHRFTLKADVVKVQN
;
A
#
# COMPACT_ATOMS: atom_id res chain seq x y z
N MET A 1 -24.71 -6.18 -39.02
CA MET A 1 -23.27 -5.89 -38.82
C MET A 1 -23.05 -4.62 -37.99
N ARG A 2 -23.53 -3.42 -38.38
CA ARG A 2 -23.31 -2.17 -37.62
C ARG A 2 -23.77 -2.21 -36.16
N THR A 3 -24.93 -2.79 -35.86
CA THR A 3 -25.44 -2.93 -34.48
C THR A 3 -24.59 -3.86 -33.62
N PHE A 4 -24.08 -4.95 -34.19
CA PHE A 4 -23.21 -5.90 -33.49
C PHE A 4 -21.83 -5.28 -33.15
N THR A 5 -21.25 -4.51 -34.08
CA THR A 5 -20.00 -3.79 -33.84
C THR A 5 -20.15 -2.73 -32.74
N LEU A 6 -21.30 -2.03 -32.71
CA LEU A 6 -21.60 -0.98 -31.72
C LEU A 6 -21.76 -1.57 -30.30
N ILE A 7 -22.46 -2.70 -30.18
CA ILE A 7 -22.62 -3.42 -28.91
C ILE A 7 -21.27 -3.94 -28.42
N LEU A 8 -20.43 -4.49 -29.31
CA LEU A 8 -19.09 -4.97 -28.96
C LEU A 8 -18.18 -3.83 -28.47
N THR A 9 -18.16 -2.69 -29.16
CA THR A 9 -17.39 -1.52 -28.71
C THR A 9 -17.88 -0.95 -27.39
N MET A 10 -19.19 -0.97 -27.14
CA MET A 10 -19.77 -0.50 -25.88
C MET A 10 -19.48 -1.45 -24.72
N ALA A 11 -19.46 -2.76 -24.97
CA ALA A 11 -19.06 -3.77 -23.98
C ALA A 11 -17.57 -3.68 -23.62
N ILE A 12 -16.69 -3.50 -24.60
CA ILE A 12 -15.25 -3.30 -24.37
C ILE A 12 -15.00 -1.99 -23.61
N ALA A 13 -15.67 -0.90 -24.00
CA ALA A 13 -15.60 0.36 -23.27
C ALA A 13 -16.08 0.21 -21.82
N GLY A 14 -17.19 -0.51 -21.59
CA GLY A 14 -17.70 -0.80 -20.25
C GLY A 14 -16.68 -1.52 -19.36
N LEU A 15 -15.99 -2.53 -19.89
CA LEU A 15 -14.93 -3.27 -19.18
C LEU A 15 -13.71 -2.40 -18.84
N LEU A 16 -13.40 -1.39 -19.67
CA LEU A 16 -12.30 -0.45 -19.40
C LEU A 16 -12.62 0.53 -18.26
N PHE A 17 -13.90 0.78 -17.99
CA PHE A 17 -14.31 1.69 -16.91
C PHE A 17 -14.65 0.98 -15.59
N THR A 18 -14.82 -0.34 -15.59
CA THR A 18 -14.94 -1.14 -14.37
C THR A 18 -13.58 -1.36 -13.73
N ASN A 19 -13.06 -0.33 -13.05
CA ASN A 19 -11.85 -0.45 -12.24
C ASN A 19 -12.15 -1.37 -11.05
N CYS A 20 -11.61 -2.60 -11.07
CA CYS A 20 -11.66 -3.47 -9.91
C CYS A 20 -10.69 -2.92 -8.85
N ALA A 21 -11.22 -2.14 -7.91
CA ALA A 21 -10.47 -1.66 -6.76
C ALA A 21 -10.49 -2.77 -5.69
N SER A 22 -9.35 -3.43 -5.47
CA SER A 22 -9.18 -4.36 -4.37
C SER A 22 -8.42 -3.65 -3.25
N SER A 23 -8.95 -3.68 -2.04
CA SER A 23 -8.29 -3.13 -0.86
C SER A 23 -8.01 -4.25 0.13
N SER A 24 -6.77 -4.30 0.64
CA SER A 24 -6.37 -5.20 1.72
C SER A 24 -5.98 -4.36 2.92
N ALA A 25 -6.43 -4.73 4.11
CA ALA A 25 -6.04 -4.07 5.36
C ALA A 25 -5.40 -5.08 6.31
N GLY A 26 -4.43 -4.63 7.07
CA GLY A 26 -3.77 -5.44 8.08
C GLY A 26 -3.31 -4.64 9.29
N ILE A 27 -3.12 -5.34 10.39
CA ILE A 27 -2.62 -4.78 11.64
C ILE A 27 -1.44 -5.62 12.12
N THR A 28 -0.39 -4.96 12.60
CA THR A 28 0.74 -5.63 13.24
C THR A 28 1.17 -4.87 14.49
N THR A 29 1.62 -5.61 15.50
CA THR A 29 1.86 -5.07 16.85
C THR A 29 3.12 -4.22 16.91
N SER A 30 4.19 -4.61 16.23
CA SER A 30 5.43 -3.82 16.13
C SER A 30 6.26 -4.23 14.93
N ASN A 31 7.13 -3.32 14.46
CA ASN A 31 8.14 -3.62 13.44
C ASN A 31 9.38 -4.32 14.01
N ILE A 32 9.65 -4.20 15.32
CA ILE A 32 10.79 -4.82 16.00
C ILE A 32 10.34 -5.53 17.28
N PRO A 33 11.05 -6.56 17.75
CA PRO A 33 10.73 -7.18 19.03
C PRO A 33 11.00 -6.21 20.19
N LEU A 34 9.92 -5.75 20.84
CA LEU A 34 9.98 -4.86 22.01
C LEU A 34 9.77 -5.61 23.35
N THR A 35 9.72 -6.94 23.32
CA THR A 35 9.52 -7.76 24.52
C THR A 35 10.61 -7.48 25.56
N GLY A 36 10.21 -7.03 26.75
CA GLY A 36 11.12 -6.75 27.86
C GLY A 36 11.87 -5.40 27.78
N LYS A 37 11.52 -4.53 26.83
CA LYS A 37 12.10 -3.18 26.73
C LYS A 37 11.11 -2.12 27.19
N ASN A 38 11.59 -1.14 27.97
CA ASN A 38 10.80 0.05 28.26
C ASN A 38 10.84 0.99 27.05
N TYR A 39 9.69 1.54 26.67
CA TYR A 39 9.60 2.48 25.56
C TYR A 39 8.60 3.58 25.88
N ARG A 40 8.80 4.74 25.25
CA ARG A 40 7.85 5.86 25.29
C ARG A 40 7.31 6.14 23.90
N VAL A 41 6.02 6.44 23.80
CA VAL A 41 5.42 6.93 22.56
C VAL A 41 5.86 8.37 22.35
N VAL A 42 6.48 8.65 21.19
CA VAL A 42 6.98 10.00 20.82
C VAL A 42 6.08 10.70 19.81
N GLY A 43 5.25 9.95 19.08
CA GLY A 43 4.28 10.53 18.15
C GLY A 43 3.41 9.48 17.48
N ASN A 44 2.37 9.93 16.79
CA ASN A 44 1.57 9.12 15.87
C ASN A 44 1.72 9.74 14.48
N GLY A 45 1.91 8.89 13.46
CA GLY A 45 2.07 9.36 12.09
C GLY A 45 1.37 8.47 11.07
N GLN A 46 1.09 9.09 9.92
CA GLN A 46 0.59 8.41 8.73
C GLN A 46 1.52 8.72 7.56
N THR A 47 1.82 7.70 6.77
CA THR A 47 2.56 7.81 5.52
C THR A 47 1.80 7.09 4.41
N GLN A 48 2.01 7.53 3.18
CA GLN A 48 1.42 6.92 2.00
C GLN A 48 2.47 6.84 0.90
N VAL A 49 2.57 5.67 0.28
CA VAL A 49 3.47 5.41 -0.83
C VAL A 49 2.72 4.69 -1.94
N ASP A 50 3.14 4.92 -3.17
CA ASP A 50 2.56 4.26 -4.33
C ASP A 50 3.63 3.76 -5.29
N TRP A 51 3.34 2.63 -5.93
CA TRP A 51 4.19 2.02 -6.94
C TRP A 51 3.33 1.38 -8.04
N TRP A 52 3.98 1.05 -9.14
CA TRP A 52 3.34 0.48 -10.32
C TRP A 52 3.85 -0.93 -10.59
N THR A 53 2.94 -1.82 -10.98
CA THR A 53 3.24 -3.15 -11.51
C THR A 53 2.61 -3.28 -12.89
N LEU A 54 3.26 -4.05 -13.76
CA LEU A 54 2.73 -4.43 -15.06
C LEU A 54 2.16 -5.84 -14.95
N ASP A 55 0.84 -5.96 -15.01
CA ASP A 55 0.13 -7.22 -14.87
C ASP A 55 -0.34 -7.71 -16.26
N LEU A 56 0.33 -8.74 -16.77
CA LEU A 56 0.00 -9.42 -18.02
C LEU A 56 -0.81 -10.69 -17.71
N GLY A 57 -2.11 -10.52 -17.45
CA GLY A 57 -3.03 -11.62 -17.17
C GLY A 57 -2.67 -12.37 -15.89
N LEU A 58 -1.92 -13.47 -16.01
CA LEU A 58 -1.50 -14.31 -14.87
C LEU A 58 -0.13 -13.93 -14.29
N VAL A 59 0.66 -13.12 -14.99
CA VAL A 59 2.02 -12.77 -14.58
C VAL A 59 2.11 -11.28 -14.29
N GLY A 60 2.42 -10.95 -13.04
CA GLY A 60 2.69 -9.57 -12.61
C GLY A 60 4.19 -9.30 -12.51
N PHE A 61 4.65 -8.29 -13.24
CA PHE A 61 6.03 -7.79 -13.19
C PHE A 61 6.08 -6.50 -12.36
N PRO A 62 6.76 -6.49 -11.21
CA PRO A 62 6.97 -5.25 -10.48
C PRO A 62 7.91 -4.34 -11.27
N LEU A 63 7.42 -3.18 -11.70
CA LEU A 63 8.25 -2.17 -12.36
C LEU A 63 9.17 -1.46 -11.37
N GLN A 64 8.77 -1.45 -10.10
CA GLN A 64 9.47 -0.83 -8.99
C GLN A 64 9.36 -1.73 -7.77
N GLU A 65 10.39 -1.71 -6.93
CA GLU A 65 10.37 -2.37 -5.63
C GLU A 65 9.34 -1.70 -4.72
N PRO A 66 8.52 -2.46 -3.96
CA PRO A 66 7.52 -1.89 -3.07
C PRO A 66 8.21 -1.04 -1.98
N PRO A 67 7.95 0.29 -1.91
CA PRO A 67 8.68 1.22 -1.03
C PRO A 67 8.17 1.18 0.42
N ILE A 68 7.99 -0.01 0.98
CA ILE A 68 7.48 -0.22 2.35
C ILE A 68 8.53 0.23 3.38
N ASP A 69 9.79 -0.11 3.16
CA ASP A 69 10.88 0.27 4.07
C ASP A 69 11.04 1.79 4.12
N GLN A 70 10.90 2.46 2.98
CA GLN A 70 10.89 3.92 2.91
C GLN A 70 9.72 4.52 3.69
N ALA A 71 8.55 3.87 3.67
CA ALA A 71 7.38 4.32 4.42
C ALA A 71 7.63 4.23 5.94
N VAL A 72 8.19 3.10 6.40
CA VAL A 72 8.57 2.90 7.81
C VAL A 72 9.63 3.91 8.24
N GLN A 73 10.70 4.06 7.47
CA GLN A 73 11.80 4.95 7.79
C GLN A 73 11.36 6.42 7.83
N LYS A 74 10.52 6.87 6.89
CA LYS A 74 9.93 8.21 6.91
C LYS A 74 9.15 8.51 8.19
N LEU A 75 8.39 7.55 8.72
CA LEU A 75 7.64 7.73 9.96
C LEU A 75 8.57 7.83 11.18
N ILE A 76 9.61 6.99 11.23
CA ILE A 76 10.59 7.00 12.31
C ILE A 76 11.37 8.32 12.30
N GLU A 77 11.85 8.76 11.15
CA GLU A 77 12.61 10.01 10.96
C GLU A 77 11.75 11.24 11.27
N ALA A 78 10.49 11.26 10.84
CA ALA A 78 9.58 12.40 11.07
C ALA A 78 9.32 12.67 12.56
N HIS A 79 9.34 11.64 13.40
CA HIS A 79 9.03 11.74 14.83
C HIS A 79 10.23 11.44 15.75
N GLY A 80 11.42 11.19 15.20
CA GLY A 80 12.66 10.97 15.97
C GLY A 80 12.63 9.77 16.93
N GLY A 81 11.89 8.72 16.56
CA GLY A 81 11.80 7.48 17.32
C GLY A 81 12.81 6.42 16.87
N ASP A 82 12.71 5.23 17.48
CA ASP A 82 13.55 4.08 17.15
C ASP A 82 12.72 2.92 16.55
N ALA A 83 11.40 2.90 16.81
CA ALA A 83 10.52 1.81 16.41
C ALA A 83 9.09 2.27 16.16
N LEU A 84 8.32 1.41 15.51
CA LEU A 84 6.89 1.57 15.28
C LEU A 84 6.12 0.49 16.05
N ILE A 85 5.02 0.88 16.67
CA ILE A 85 4.04 -0.03 17.29
C ILE A 85 2.65 0.25 16.74
N ASN A 86 1.74 -0.71 16.91
CA ASN A 86 0.34 -0.58 16.50
C ASN A 86 0.23 -0.14 15.02
N LEU A 87 0.99 -0.81 14.16
CA LEU A 87 1.01 -0.54 12.74
C LEU A 87 -0.31 -0.99 12.13
N ARG A 88 -0.93 -0.11 11.37
CA ARG A 88 -2.16 -0.35 10.61
C ARG A 88 -1.88 0.04 9.18
N TYR A 89 -1.99 -0.92 8.27
CA TYR A 89 -1.76 -0.64 6.86
C TYR A 89 -3.00 -0.96 6.03
N SER A 90 -3.19 -0.19 4.95
CA SER A 90 -4.08 -0.57 3.85
C SER A 90 -3.33 -0.51 2.53
N THR A 91 -3.60 -1.47 1.65
CA THR A 91 -3.07 -1.54 0.30
C THR A 91 -4.24 -1.51 -0.65
N ASP A 92 -4.40 -0.40 -1.37
CA ASP A 92 -5.38 -0.24 -2.43
C ASP A 92 -4.73 -0.55 -3.77
N ARG A 93 -5.38 -1.37 -4.60
CA ARG A 93 -4.94 -1.72 -5.95
C ARG A 93 -5.91 -1.16 -6.97
N PHE A 94 -5.39 -0.41 -7.93
CA PHE A 94 -6.14 0.13 -9.06
C PHE A 94 -5.61 -0.52 -10.34
N ILE A 95 -6.42 -1.37 -10.95
CA ILE A 95 -6.06 -2.12 -12.15
C ILE A 95 -6.56 -1.36 -13.38
N PHE A 96 -5.61 -0.91 -14.20
CA PHE A 96 -5.84 -0.25 -15.49
C PHE A 96 -5.29 -1.15 -16.60
N LEU A 97 -6.12 -2.08 -17.07
CA LEU A 97 -5.82 -2.92 -18.23
C LEU A 97 -4.60 -3.86 -17.98
N PHE A 98 -3.38 -3.43 -18.30
CA PHE A 98 -2.12 -4.17 -18.02
C PHE A 98 -1.25 -3.49 -16.95
N MET A 99 -1.69 -2.38 -16.38
CA MET A 99 -0.95 -1.59 -15.40
C MET A 99 -1.73 -1.57 -14.10
N THR A 100 -1.10 -1.95 -12.99
CA THR A 100 -1.70 -1.88 -11.66
C THR A 100 -0.95 -0.87 -10.82
N ARG A 101 -1.68 0.12 -10.31
CA ARG A 101 -1.17 1.04 -9.30
C ARG A 101 -1.49 0.50 -7.92
N HIS A 102 -0.47 0.33 -7.10
CA HIS A 102 -0.62 -0.02 -5.69
C HIS A 102 -0.42 1.23 -4.86
N ARG A 103 -1.31 1.46 -3.91
CA ARG A 103 -1.25 2.54 -2.93
C ARG A 103 -1.23 1.92 -1.55
N PHE A 104 -0.12 2.06 -0.85
CA PHE A 104 0.04 1.60 0.52
C PHE A 104 -0.02 2.78 1.48
N THR A 105 -0.96 2.72 2.40
CA THR A 105 -1.10 3.68 3.49
C THR A 105 -0.69 2.97 4.77
N LEU A 106 0.23 3.55 5.52
CA LEU A 106 0.69 3.03 6.81
C LEU A 106 0.44 4.07 7.90
N LYS A 107 -0.21 3.65 8.98
CA LYS A 107 -0.44 4.41 10.20
C LYS A 107 0.23 3.68 11.35
N ALA A 108 0.99 4.38 12.17
CA ALA A 108 1.65 3.75 13.32
C ALA A 108 1.92 4.75 14.44
N ASP A 109 2.10 4.21 15.64
CA ASP A 109 2.63 4.95 16.78
C ASP A 109 4.15 4.80 16.80
N VAL A 110 4.85 5.92 16.79
CA VAL A 110 6.31 5.96 16.84
C VAL A 110 6.74 5.93 18.30
N VAL A 111 7.65 5.01 18.63
CA VAL A 111 8.18 4.85 19.99
C VAL A 111 9.68 5.04 20.01
N LYS A 112 10.18 5.52 21.15
CA LYS A 112 11.60 5.62 21.46
C LYS A 112 11.92 4.65 22.59
N VAL A 113 12.90 3.78 22.37
CA VAL A 113 13.30 2.77 23.34
C VAL A 113 14.14 3.45 24.41
N GLN A 114 13.76 3.27 25.67
CA GLN A 114 14.56 3.73 26.81
C GLN A 114 15.49 2.58 27.20
N ASN A 115 16.79 2.86 27.17
CA ASN A 115 17.81 1.97 27.75
C ASN A 115 17.83 2.11 29.27
#